data_AF-A0A6L7S296-F1
#
_entry.id   AF-A0A6L7S296-F1
#
_cell.length_a   1.000
_cell.length_b   1.000
_cell.length_c   1.000
_cell.angle_alpha   90.00
_cell.angle_beta   90.00
_cell.angle_gamma   90.00
#
_symmetry.space_group_name_H-M   'P 1'
#
loop_
_entity.id
_entity.type
_entity.pdbx_description
1 polymer ?
#
loop_
_entity_poly.entity_id
_entity_poly.type
_entity_poly.pdbx_seq_one_letter_code
_entity_poly.pdbx_strand_id
1 'polypeptide(L)' 'MIIPDTNVTFEVTMPDSSPSVLAWLNRQAEDALYLTTTVSIA' A
#
# COMPACT_ATOMS: atom_id res chain seq x y z
N MET A 1 -10.49 7.09 -3.40
CA MET A 1 -9.67 7.24 -2.18
C MET A 1 -9.61 5.90 -1.48
N ILE A 2 -8.43 5.31 -1.44
CA ILE A 2 -8.13 4.04 -0.78
C ILE A 2 -6.92 4.29 0.11
N ILE A 3 -6.99 3.80 1.35
CA ILE A 3 -5.90 3.86 2.32
C ILE A 3 -5.46 2.42 2.57
N PRO A 4 -4.43 1.91 1.88
CA PRO A 4 -3.91 0.59 2.14
C PRO A 4 -3.28 0.53 3.53
N ASP A 5 -3.51 -0.58 4.23
CA ASP A 5 -2.79 -0.90 5.45
C ASP A 5 -1.29 -1.06 5.17
N THR A 6 -0.49 -1.01 6.24
CA THR A 6 0.96 -1.09 6.13
C THR A 6 1.42 -2.41 5.51
N ASN A 7 0.72 -3.53 5.76
CA ASN A 7 1.03 -4.82 5.15
C ASN A 7 0.91 -4.80 3.62
N VAL A 8 -0.15 -4.20 3.07
CA VAL A 8 -0.35 -4.05 1.61
C VAL A 8 0.72 -3.15 1.02
N THR A 9 1.18 -2.14 1.77
CA THR A 9 2.28 -1.27 1.33
C THR A 9 3.61 -2.01 1.30
N PHE A 10 3.87 -2.93 2.25
CA PHE A 10 5.09 -3.73 2.26
C PHE A 10 5.20 -4.73 1.10
N GLU A 11 4.07 -5.15 0.51
CA GLU A 11 4.04 -6.07 -0.64
C GLU A 11 4.85 -5.55 -1.84
N VAL A 12 5.12 -4.25 -1.97
CA VAL A 12 5.94 -3.72 -3.08
C VAL A 12 7.44 -3.92 -2.89
N THR A 13 7.90 -4.29 -1.69
CA THR A 13 9.32 -4.43 -1.36
C THR A 13 9.71 -5.82 -0.88
N MET A 14 8.75 -6.70 -0.60
CA MET A 14 9.01 -8.05 -0.12
C MET A 14 9.61 -8.96 -1.21
N PRO A 15 10.47 -9.93 -0.84
CA PRO A 15 11.04 -10.89 -1.81
C PRO A 15 10.02 -11.88 -2.38
N ASP A 16 8.95 -12.19 -1.62
CA ASP A 16 7.91 -13.16 -1.98
C ASP A 16 6.53 -12.50 -1.91
N SER A 17 6.37 -11.43 -2.69
CA SER A 17 5.14 -10.66 -2.73
C SER A 17 4.01 -11.41 -3.43
N SER A 18 2.79 -11.16 -2.95
CA SER A 18 1.58 -11.73 -3.55
C SER A 18 1.31 -11.14 -4.94
N PRO A 19 1.26 -11.96 -6.01
CA PRO A 19 1.00 -11.48 -7.36
C PRO A 19 -0.36 -10.79 -7.50
N SER A 20 -1.35 -11.20 -6.71
CA SER A 20 -2.70 -10.64 -6.74
C SER A 20 -2.78 -9.26 -6.11
N VAL A 21 -1.98 -9.01 -5.06
CA VAL A 21 -1.89 -7.70 -4.41
C VAL A 21 -1.19 -6.71 -5.32
N LEU A 22 -0.08 -7.10 -5.94
CA LEU A 22 0.63 -6.28 -6.93
C LEU A 22 -0.25 -5.95 -8.14
N ALA A 23 -0.99 -6.92 -8.67
CA ALA A 23 -1.91 -6.69 -9.79
C ALA A 23 -3.10 -5.78 -9.42
N TRP A 24 -3.53 -5.79 -8.16
CA TRP A 24 -4.53 -4.84 -7.67
C TRP A 24 -3.95 -3.43 -7.53
N LEU A 25 -2.76 -3.30 -6.94
CA LEU A 25 -2.05 -2.01 -6.79
C LEU A 25 -1.80 -1.34 -8.15
N ASN A 26 -1.31 -2.10 -9.13
CA ASN A 26 -1.01 -1.60 -10.48
C ASN A 26 -2.24 -1.16 -11.29
N ARG A 27 -3.47 -1.46 -10.82
CA ARG A 27 -4.72 -1.03 -11.47
C ARG A 27 -5.29 0.24 -10.86
N GLN A 28 -4.72 0.74 -9.77
CA GLN A 28 -5.20 1.96 -9.14
C GLN A 28 -4.66 3.19 -9.90
N ALA A 29 -5.46 4.23 -9.96
CA ALA A 29 -4.98 5.55 -10.39
C ALA A 29 -4.04 6.12 -9.31
N GLU A 30 -3.05 6.91 -9.72
CA GLU A 30 -2.04 7.49 -8.83
C GLU A 30 -2.67 8.36 -7.73
N ASP A 31 -3.73 9.08 -8.07
CA ASP A 31 -4.50 9.94 -7.16
C ASP A 31 -5.56 9.17 -6.35
N ALA A 32 -5.65 7.85 -6.50
CA ALA A 32 -6.60 7.03 -5.74
C ALA A 32 -6.02 6.46 -4.44
N LEU A 33 -4.69 6.37 -4.31
CA LEU A 33 -3.98 5.74 -3.19
C LEU A 33 -3.37 6.79 -2.24
N TYR A 34 -3.66 6.65 -0.94
CA TYR A 34 -3.19 7.57 0.10
C TYR A 34 -2.60 6.81 1.28
N LEU A 35 -1.56 7.35 1.90
CA LEU A 35 -0.94 6.75 3.09
C LEU A 35 -1.31 7.55 4.34
N THR A 36 -1.59 6.83 5.43
CA THR A 36 -1.72 7.44 6.76
C THR A 36 -0.34 7.55 7.41
N THR A 37 -0.03 8.72 7.97
CA THR A 37 1.15 8.87 8.83
C THR A 37 0.72 8.85 10.29
N THR A 38 1.26 7.92 11.07
CA THR A 38 1.10 7.93 12.52
C THR A 38 2.12 8.89 13.13
N VAL A 39 1.66 9.93 13.82
CA VAL A 39 2.52 10.81 14.61
C VAL A 39 2.43 10.38 16.07
N SER A 40 3.52 9.84 16.61
CA SER A 40 3.64 9.57 18.04
C SER A 40 4.06 10.86 18.75
N ILE A 41 3.17 11.41 19.56
CA ILE A 41 3.46 12.52 20.49
C ILE A 41 3.97 11.92 21.80
N ALA A 42 5.18 12.33 22.21
CA ALA A 42 5.85 11.93 23.45
C ALA A 42 5.43 12.80 24.63
#